data_AF-A0A7R9JNT0-F1
#
_entry.id   AF-A0A7R9JNT0-F1
#
_cell.length_a   1.000
_cell.length_b   1.000
_cell.length_c   1.000
_cell.angle_alpha   90.00
_cell.angle_beta   90.00
_cell.angle_gamma   90.00
#
_symmetry.space_group_name_H-M   'P 1'
#
loop_
_entity.id
_entity.type
_entity.pdbx_description
1 polymer ?
#
loop_
_entity_poly.entity_id
_entity_poly.type
_entity_poly.pdbx_seq_one_letter_code
_entity_poly.pdbx_strand_id
1 'polypeptide(L)'
;GTEELLKKEANLSDVDSPGENVPQSDSEVSSMLSAYKSEGDPQVYEGAYTELKKFVEGALDIYKHELGMILYPVFVHMYLELVYNGHEEQAIRLMDRFGKDQDDYYQDDLKRLSHITKKDHMKGNELSDTFKSNEFIIRMSRDTLSILKRHLQEKKHSVVLNIVQEHLYFDMYEGVARNKQQIESTAGSMLGEATRQDNKTKVYYGLLKEPDIQYMPVEEEEEGDGDGADKPKKKKQKKDPLFSKKTKSDPNAPPLDRMPLPDLKDADKMEKVKALREASKRVTLGPDSLPSICFYTLLNSSQVVTSAEVAEDSSLLAVGFTDAVIKVWTLVPQKLRAMKSSEQLQDIDREADDVLVRMMDDRSSEMCRVLSGHGGPVYRVTFSPDRTLLLSCSEDTTIRLWSLQTWSCLVCYKGHIYPVWDVRFSPHGYYFATAGHDKTARLWATDQHQPLRIFAGHFSDCVQFHPNSNYVATGSSDRTVRLWDCVTGNHVRLMTGHKLAEEVSLEDVNISHNPDIKKSDSYLLRSYGTKNSAVLALHFTRRNLLLAIGMFDL
;
A
#
# COMPACT_ATOMS: atom_id res chain seq x y z
N GLY A 1 -27.35 -5.56 -37.57
CA GLY A 1 -28.38 -5.92 -36.58
C GLY A 1 -27.97 -5.49 -35.17
N THR A 2 -27.44 -6.42 -34.37
CA THR A 2 -26.93 -6.16 -33.01
C THR A 2 -25.51 -5.57 -32.97
N GLU A 3 -24.68 -5.94 -33.93
CA GLU A 3 -23.28 -5.46 -34.04
C GLU A 3 -23.18 -3.97 -34.42
N GLU A 4 -24.04 -3.50 -35.33
CA GLU A 4 -24.11 -2.08 -35.72
C GLU A 4 -24.62 -1.18 -34.58
N LEU A 5 -25.45 -1.72 -33.69
CA LEU A 5 -25.96 -1.00 -32.51
C LEU A 5 -24.84 -0.77 -31.49
N LEU A 6 -23.98 -1.76 -31.27
CA LEU A 6 -22.79 -1.65 -30.41
C LEU A 6 -21.73 -0.71 -30.99
N LYS A 7 -21.52 -0.72 -32.31
CA LYS A 7 -20.61 0.25 -32.97
C LYS A 7 -21.09 1.70 -32.82
N LYS A 8 -22.42 1.93 -32.84
CA LYS A 8 -23.01 3.27 -32.70
C LYS A 8 -22.91 3.83 -31.29
N GLU A 9 -23.00 3.00 -30.26
CA GLU A 9 -22.77 3.43 -28.86
C GLU A 9 -21.30 3.74 -28.56
N ALA A 10 -20.37 3.10 -29.28
CA ALA A 10 -18.93 3.26 -29.05
C ALA A 10 -18.28 4.45 -29.78
N ASN A 11 -19.02 5.18 -30.63
CA ASN A 11 -18.53 6.38 -31.35
C ASN A 11 -17.20 6.17 -32.13
N LEU A 12 -17.00 4.99 -32.69
CA LEU A 12 -15.84 4.65 -33.51
C LEU A 12 -16.21 4.75 -35.00
N SER A 13 -15.57 5.66 -35.73
CA SER A 13 -15.68 5.75 -37.19
C SER A 13 -14.84 4.67 -37.86
N ASP A 14 -15.42 3.95 -38.83
CA ASP A 14 -14.76 2.89 -39.60
C ASP A 14 -13.47 3.41 -40.28
N VAL A 15 -12.36 2.74 -40.01
CA VAL A 15 -11.11 2.88 -40.78
C VAL A 15 -11.03 1.69 -41.72
N ASP A 16 -11.01 2.00 -43.02
CA ASP A 16 -10.84 1.08 -44.14
C ASP A 16 -9.69 0.11 -43.91
N SER A 17 -9.93 -1.16 -44.24
CA SER A 17 -8.93 -2.22 -44.33
C SER A 17 -8.23 -2.19 -45.70
N PRO A 18 -6.89 -2.06 -45.74
CA PRO A 18 -6.10 -2.59 -46.84
C PRO A 18 -5.44 -3.91 -46.43
N GLY A 19 -5.30 -4.80 -47.42
CA GLY A 19 -4.91 -6.18 -47.24
C GLY A 19 -3.43 -6.42 -46.96
N GLU A 20 -3.22 -7.67 -46.52
CA GLU A 20 -2.00 -8.47 -46.56
C GLU A 20 -0.72 -7.93 -45.86
N ASN A 21 -0.24 -8.76 -44.93
CA ASN A 21 1.04 -8.72 -44.21
C ASN A 21 1.18 -7.69 -43.07
N VAL A 22 0.48 -7.96 -41.96
CA VAL A 22 0.84 -7.44 -40.64
C VAL A 22 1.89 -8.37 -40.02
N PRO A 23 3.13 -7.92 -39.73
CA PRO A 23 4.02 -8.67 -38.85
C PRO A 23 3.37 -8.69 -37.46
N GLN A 24 3.20 -9.90 -36.92
CA GLN A 24 2.83 -10.14 -35.52
C GLN A 24 3.63 -9.21 -34.59
N SER A 25 2.98 -8.69 -33.54
CA SER A 25 3.39 -8.15 -32.22
C SER A 25 4.86 -7.82 -31.86
N ASP A 26 5.83 -8.13 -32.69
CA ASP A 26 7.23 -7.72 -32.60
C ASP A 26 7.43 -6.25 -32.92
N SER A 27 6.46 -5.47 -33.43
CA SER A 27 6.70 -4.07 -33.80
C SER A 27 6.93 -3.15 -32.59
N GLU A 28 6.15 -3.28 -31.52
CA GLU A 28 6.33 -2.48 -30.30
C GLU A 28 7.53 -2.97 -29.49
N VAL A 29 7.71 -4.29 -29.42
CA VAL A 29 8.88 -4.92 -28.78
C VAL A 29 10.15 -4.57 -29.57
N SER A 30 10.15 -4.59 -30.90
CA SER A 30 11.27 -4.17 -31.77
C SER A 30 11.56 -2.68 -31.65
N SER A 31 10.54 -1.84 -31.53
CA SER A 31 10.68 -0.40 -31.24
C SER A 31 11.30 -0.17 -29.86
N MET A 32 10.90 -0.92 -28.83
CA MET A 32 11.54 -0.86 -27.49
C MET A 32 12.91 -1.56 -27.42
N LEU A 33 13.18 -2.52 -28.30
CA LEU A 33 14.47 -3.20 -28.46
C LEU A 33 15.46 -2.34 -29.28
N SER A 34 14.99 -1.27 -29.93
CA SER A 34 15.81 -0.31 -30.66
C SER A 34 16.45 0.77 -29.77
N ALA A 35 15.93 0.98 -28.55
CA ALA A 35 16.46 1.98 -27.60
C ALA A 35 17.92 1.73 -27.18
N TYR A 36 18.38 0.47 -27.17
CA TYR A 36 19.76 0.11 -26.82
C TYR A 36 20.66 -0.10 -28.05
N LYS A 37 20.21 0.25 -29.26
CA LYS A 37 21.07 0.21 -30.46
C LYS A 37 21.99 1.43 -30.48
N SER A 38 22.94 1.50 -29.55
CA SER A 38 24.11 2.36 -29.74
C SER A 38 25.25 1.52 -30.31
N GLU A 39 25.80 1.98 -31.44
CA GLU A 39 27.07 1.49 -32.00
C GLU A 39 28.26 2.03 -31.19
N GLY A 40 28.15 2.02 -29.85
CA GLY A 40 29.20 2.45 -28.95
C GLY A 40 30.28 1.38 -28.83
N ASP A 41 31.56 1.77 -28.89
CA ASP A 41 32.66 0.85 -28.61
C ASP A 41 32.59 0.40 -27.13
N PRO A 42 32.48 -0.91 -26.84
CA PRO A 42 32.33 -1.44 -25.49
C PRO A 42 33.47 -1.04 -24.53
N GLN A 43 34.66 -0.72 -25.05
CA GLN A 43 35.80 -0.31 -24.23
C GLN A 43 35.69 1.14 -23.74
N VAL A 44 34.89 1.97 -24.41
CA VAL A 44 34.71 3.39 -24.06
C VAL A 44 33.82 3.55 -22.83
N TYR A 45 32.96 2.57 -22.53
CA TYR A 45 32.06 2.59 -21.37
C TYR A 45 32.81 2.75 -20.04
N GLU A 46 33.86 1.96 -19.84
CA GLU A 46 34.64 1.99 -18.59
C GLU A 46 35.37 3.33 -18.40
N GLY A 47 35.95 3.86 -19.48
CA GLY A 47 36.59 5.17 -19.49
C GLY A 47 35.59 6.30 -19.22
N ALA A 48 34.45 6.29 -19.90
CA ALA A 48 33.40 7.29 -19.75
C ALA A 48 32.82 7.33 -18.34
N TYR A 49 32.58 6.16 -17.74
CA TYR A 49 32.10 6.08 -16.34
C TYR A 49 33.16 6.57 -15.35
N THR A 50 34.43 6.22 -15.56
CA THR A 50 35.55 6.70 -14.72
C THR A 50 35.68 8.23 -14.77
N GLU A 51 35.51 8.83 -15.95
CA GLU A 51 35.53 10.28 -16.11
C GLU A 51 34.33 10.96 -15.44
N LEU A 52 33.13 10.40 -15.59
CA LEU A 52 31.94 10.88 -14.90
C LEU A 52 32.15 10.84 -13.38
N LYS A 53 32.65 9.73 -12.85
CA LYS A 53 32.97 9.57 -11.42
C LYS A 53 33.96 10.63 -10.94
N LYS A 54 35.07 10.85 -11.66
CA LYS A 54 36.06 11.90 -11.34
C LYS A 54 35.45 13.30 -11.35
N PHE A 55 34.53 13.57 -12.27
CA PHE A 55 33.82 14.85 -12.32
C PHE A 55 32.92 15.04 -11.10
N VAL A 56 32.16 14.02 -10.70
CA VAL A 56 31.32 14.06 -9.50
C VAL A 56 32.17 14.25 -8.24
N GLU A 57 33.28 13.52 -8.11
CA GLU A 57 34.18 13.62 -6.95
C GLU A 57 34.93 14.95 -6.87
N GLY A 58 35.24 15.56 -8.03
CA GLY A 58 35.90 16.86 -8.14
C GLY A 58 34.95 18.07 -8.07
N ALA A 59 33.64 17.84 -8.00
CA ALA A 59 32.66 18.91 -7.82
C ALA A 59 32.71 19.48 -6.39
N LEU A 60 32.26 20.72 -6.23
CA LEU A 60 32.11 21.35 -4.91
C LEU A 60 31.16 20.51 -4.04
N ASP A 61 31.44 20.41 -2.74
CA ASP A 61 30.66 19.59 -1.79
C ASP A 61 29.16 19.91 -1.78
N ILE A 62 28.79 21.15 -2.11
CA ILE A 62 27.41 21.63 -2.25
C ILE A 62 26.68 20.85 -3.36
N TYR A 63 27.33 20.61 -4.50
CA TYR A 63 26.74 19.97 -5.68
C TYR A 63 27.06 18.47 -5.76
N LYS A 64 28.13 18.05 -5.09
CA LYS A 64 28.66 16.68 -5.10
C LYS A 64 27.59 15.63 -4.80
N HIS A 65 26.76 15.88 -3.79
CA HIS A 65 25.74 14.93 -3.36
C HIS A 65 24.59 14.79 -4.37
N GLU A 66 24.15 15.90 -4.99
CA GLU A 66 23.13 15.83 -6.05
C GLU A 66 23.65 15.18 -7.32
N LEU A 67 24.91 15.47 -7.69
CA LEU A 67 25.57 14.84 -8.83
C LEU A 67 25.83 13.34 -8.59
N GLY A 68 26.07 12.94 -7.34
CA GLY A 68 26.24 11.55 -6.94
C GLY A 68 25.05 10.66 -7.27
N MET A 69 23.83 11.19 -7.23
CA MET A 69 22.61 10.43 -7.55
C MET A 69 22.55 9.93 -8.99
N ILE A 70 23.34 10.50 -9.89
CA ILE A 70 23.39 10.11 -11.31
C ILE A 70 24.24 8.84 -11.50
N LEU A 71 25.16 8.55 -10.59
CA LEU A 71 26.12 7.45 -10.72
C LEU A 71 25.43 6.09 -10.79
N TYR A 72 24.50 5.81 -9.86
CA TYR A 72 23.74 4.55 -9.82
C TYR A 72 22.92 4.28 -11.09
N PRO A 73 21.98 5.15 -11.51
CA PRO A 73 21.16 4.88 -12.68
C PRO A 73 21.98 4.81 -13.96
N VAL A 74 22.97 5.69 -14.15
CA VAL A 74 23.86 5.60 -15.32
C VAL A 74 24.62 4.28 -15.32
N PHE A 75 25.13 3.83 -14.18
CA PHE A 75 25.82 2.54 -14.06
C PHE A 75 24.91 1.36 -14.44
N VAL A 76 23.67 1.32 -13.92
CA VAL A 76 22.71 0.25 -14.23
C VAL A 76 22.32 0.26 -15.72
N HIS A 77 22.03 1.43 -16.30
CA HIS A 77 21.69 1.52 -17.73
C HIS A 77 22.87 1.14 -18.64
N MET A 78 24.10 1.54 -18.29
CA MET A 78 25.32 1.11 -19.01
C MET A 78 25.51 -0.41 -18.94
N TYR A 79 25.30 -1.01 -17.76
CA TYR A 79 25.37 -2.46 -17.59
C TYR A 79 24.33 -3.19 -18.43
N LEU A 80 23.07 -2.75 -18.38
CA LEU A 80 21.97 -3.34 -19.15
C LEU A 80 22.18 -3.21 -20.66
N GLU A 81 22.72 -2.09 -21.13
CA GLU A 81 23.07 -1.91 -22.54
C GLU A 81 24.16 -2.88 -23.01
N LEU A 82 25.22 -3.07 -22.22
CA LEU A 82 26.29 -4.02 -22.53
C LEU A 82 25.79 -5.47 -22.57
N VAL A 83 24.96 -5.86 -21.59
CA VAL A 83 24.33 -7.20 -21.56
C VAL A 83 23.40 -7.40 -22.75
N TYR A 84 22.62 -6.36 -23.10
CA TYR A 84 21.69 -6.40 -24.22
C TYR A 84 22.39 -6.55 -25.58
N ASN A 85 23.54 -5.90 -25.74
CA ASN A 85 24.38 -5.97 -26.94
C ASN A 85 25.28 -7.22 -26.99
N GLY A 86 25.27 -8.06 -25.95
CA GLY A 86 26.00 -9.34 -25.92
C GLY A 86 27.48 -9.21 -25.52
N HIS A 87 27.87 -8.12 -24.88
CA HIS A 87 29.22 -7.87 -24.39
C HIS A 87 29.41 -8.37 -22.94
N GLU A 88 29.32 -9.69 -22.75
CA GLU A 88 29.29 -10.32 -21.41
C GLU A 88 30.55 -10.03 -20.58
N GLU A 89 31.75 -10.15 -21.17
CA GLU A 89 33.01 -9.94 -20.45
C GLU A 89 33.20 -8.49 -19.99
N GLN A 90 32.72 -7.52 -20.78
CA GLN A 90 32.78 -6.11 -20.46
C GLN A 90 31.79 -5.75 -19.36
N ALA A 91 30.57 -6.33 -19.42
CA ALA A 91 29.56 -6.14 -18.40
C ALA A 91 30.01 -6.68 -17.02
N ILE A 92 30.60 -7.88 -16.98
CA ILE A 92 31.13 -8.47 -15.74
C ILE A 92 32.28 -7.62 -15.18
N ARG A 93 33.22 -7.19 -16.03
CA ARG A 93 34.31 -6.30 -15.62
C ARG A 93 33.80 -4.98 -15.03
N LEU A 94 32.78 -4.38 -15.64
CA LEU A 94 32.15 -3.16 -15.15
C LEU A 94 31.52 -3.39 -13.76
N MET A 95 30.82 -4.51 -13.59
CA MET A 95 30.17 -4.89 -12.33
C MET A 95 31.19 -5.14 -11.20
N ASP A 96 32.27 -5.88 -11.48
CA ASP A 96 33.31 -6.17 -10.49
C ASP A 96 34.06 -4.91 -10.05
N ARG A 97 34.28 -3.96 -10.97
CA ARG A 97 35.06 -2.75 -10.71
C ARG A 97 34.26 -1.67 -9.98
N PHE A 98 33.01 -1.42 -10.39
CA PHE A 98 32.21 -0.29 -9.88
C PHE A 98 31.00 -0.72 -9.05
N GLY A 99 30.64 -2.00 -9.00
CA GLY A 99 29.49 -2.47 -8.22
C GLY A 99 29.63 -2.18 -6.73
N LYS A 100 30.84 -2.34 -6.18
CA LYS A 100 31.14 -2.05 -4.76
C LYS A 100 31.23 -0.57 -4.43
N ASP A 101 31.37 0.28 -5.44
CA ASP A 101 31.48 1.73 -5.27
C ASP A 101 30.12 2.42 -5.13
N GLN A 102 29.03 1.71 -5.44
CA GLN A 102 27.66 2.23 -5.32
C GLN A 102 27.19 2.19 -3.87
N ASP A 103 26.22 3.05 -3.55
CA ASP A 103 25.66 3.13 -2.20
C ASP A 103 25.12 1.77 -1.69
N ASP A 104 25.27 1.53 -0.39
CA ASP A 104 24.94 0.25 0.27
C ASP A 104 23.49 -0.21 0.02
N TYR A 105 22.56 0.74 -0.05
CA TYR A 105 21.14 0.46 -0.23
C TYR A 105 20.73 0.05 -1.65
N TYR A 106 21.68 0.03 -2.60
CA TYR A 106 21.48 -0.53 -3.94
C TYR A 106 22.19 -1.88 -4.13
N GLN A 107 22.98 -2.35 -3.15
CA GLN A 107 23.79 -3.55 -3.30
C GLN A 107 22.94 -4.81 -3.59
N ASP A 108 21.74 -4.91 -3.03
CA ASP A 108 20.85 -6.05 -3.32
C ASP A 108 20.32 -6.04 -4.76
N ASP A 109 20.04 -4.85 -5.31
CA ASP A 109 19.67 -4.72 -6.72
C ASP A 109 20.85 -5.10 -7.61
N LEU A 110 22.07 -4.72 -7.22
CA LEU A 110 23.30 -5.06 -7.94
C LEU A 110 23.62 -6.56 -7.88
N LYS A 111 23.42 -7.20 -6.72
CA LYS A 111 23.50 -8.66 -6.57
C LYS A 111 22.48 -9.34 -7.51
N ARG A 112 21.25 -8.85 -7.60
CA ARG A 112 20.25 -9.40 -8.53
C ARG A 112 20.66 -9.19 -9.99
N LEU A 113 21.16 -8.01 -10.33
CA LEU A 113 21.65 -7.68 -11.67
C LEU A 113 22.87 -8.50 -12.07
N SER A 114 23.78 -8.84 -11.15
CA SER A 114 24.98 -9.62 -11.47
C SER A 114 24.69 -11.04 -11.96
N HIS A 115 23.49 -11.56 -11.70
CA HIS A 115 23.03 -12.85 -12.24
C HIS A 115 22.52 -12.73 -13.70
N ILE A 116 22.26 -11.51 -14.17
CA ILE A 116 21.77 -11.21 -15.53
C ILE A 116 22.97 -10.96 -16.46
N THR A 117 23.62 -12.04 -16.90
CA THR A 117 24.77 -11.94 -17.80
C THR A 117 24.42 -12.03 -19.28
N LYS A 118 23.27 -12.64 -19.61
CA LYS A 118 22.86 -12.91 -21.00
C LYS A 118 21.61 -12.17 -21.39
N LYS A 119 21.47 -11.89 -22.69
CA LYS A 119 20.24 -11.33 -23.28
C LYS A 119 18.99 -12.16 -22.98
N ASP A 120 19.13 -13.48 -22.93
CA ASP A 120 18.01 -14.36 -22.59
C ASP A 120 17.58 -14.24 -21.12
N HIS A 121 18.52 -13.95 -20.20
CA HIS A 121 18.20 -13.72 -18.79
C HIS A 121 17.48 -12.38 -18.57
N MET A 122 17.61 -11.44 -19.50
CA MET A 122 16.85 -10.19 -19.46
C MET A 122 15.38 -10.41 -19.81
N LYS A 123 15.07 -11.40 -20.67
CA LYS A 123 13.69 -11.70 -21.06
C LYS A 123 12.96 -12.36 -19.89
N GLY A 124 12.01 -11.64 -19.31
CA GLY A 124 11.20 -12.13 -18.19
C GLY A 124 11.79 -11.80 -16.81
N ASN A 125 12.94 -11.13 -16.74
CA ASN A 125 13.37 -10.55 -15.47
C ASN A 125 12.69 -9.19 -15.28
N GLU A 126 11.90 -9.14 -14.22
CA GLU A 126 11.05 -8.00 -13.90
C GLU A 126 11.83 -6.72 -13.61
N LEU A 127 13.03 -6.86 -13.03
CA LEU A 127 13.87 -5.71 -12.66
C LEU A 127 14.42 -5.02 -13.92
N SER A 128 14.93 -5.78 -14.89
CA SER A 128 15.38 -5.22 -16.18
C SER A 128 14.24 -4.59 -16.97
N ASP A 129 13.06 -5.19 -16.97
CA ASP A 129 11.88 -4.63 -17.65
C ASP A 129 11.43 -3.31 -16.98
N THR A 130 11.52 -3.23 -15.65
CA THR A 130 11.17 -2.02 -14.89
C THR A 130 12.12 -0.87 -15.19
N PHE A 131 13.44 -1.11 -15.22
CA PHE A 131 14.43 -0.10 -15.58
C PHE A 131 14.34 0.30 -17.06
N LYS A 132 13.97 -0.62 -17.95
CA LYS A 132 13.85 -0.33 -19.38
C LYS A 132 12.60 0.46 -19.75
N SER A 133 11.48 0.18 -19.09
CA SER A 133 10.18 0.79 -19.40
C SER A 133 9.99 2.17 -18.77
N ASN A 134 10.76 2.52 -17.74
CA ASN A 134 10.58 3.76 -16.99
C ASN A 134 11.83 4.64 -17.06
N GLU A 135 11.63 5.94 -17.13
CA GLU A 135 12.70 6.92 -16.94
C GLU A 135 13.02 7.03 -15.44
N PHE A 136 14.29 6.97 -15.08
CA PHE A 136 14.73 7.13 -13.70
C PHE A 136 14.64 8.61 -13.32
N ILE A 137 13.82 8.92 -12.31
CA ILE A 137 13.56 10.31 -11.93
C ILE A 137 14.61 10.79 -10.92
N ILE A 138 15.30 11.87 -11.26
CA ILE A 138 16.26 12.54 -10.38
C ILE A 138 15.82 13.98 -10.15
N ARG A 139 15.72 14.37 -8.88
CA ARG A 139 15.47 15.76 -8.51
C ARG A 139 16.78 16.51 -8.30
N MET A 140 16.97 17.64 -8.96
CA MET A 140 18.22 18.41 -8.82
C MET A 140 18.01 19.91 -8.97
N SER A 141 18.93 20.69 -8.37
CA SER A 141 18.87 22.15 -8.50
C SER A 141 19.19 22.59 -9.92
N ARG A 142 18.64 23.73 -10.34
CA ARG A 142 18.93 24.34 -11.65
C ARG A 142 20.43 24.54 -11.88
N ASP A 143 21.17 24.96 -10.85
CA ASP A 143 22.61 25.21 -10.94
C ASP A 143 23.38 23.91 -11.15
N THR A 144 23.07 22.87 -10.36
CA THR A 144 23.66 21.53 -10.51
C THR A 144 23.44 20.98 -11.92
N LEU A 145 22.20 21.06 -12.43
CA LEU A 145 21.87 20.57 -13.78
C LEU A 145 22.62 21.35 -14.86
N SER A 146 22.81 22.65 -14.68
CA SER A 146 23.54 23.48 -15.65
C SER A 146 25.02 23.11 -15.71
N ILE A 147 25.64 22.84 -14.55
CA ILE A 147 27.03 22.37 -14.45
C ILE A 147 27.18 21.00 -15.11
N LEU A 148 26.25 20.07 -14.85
CA LEU A 148 26.21 18.75 -15.49
C LEU A 148 26.08 18.85 -17.01
N LYS A 149 25.11 19.64 -17.51
CA LYS A 149 24.88 19.82 -18.95
C LYS A 149 26.12 20.39 -19.65
N ARG A 150 26.79 21.36 -19.03
CA ARG A 150 28.04 21.92 -19.57
C ARG A 150 29.12 20.84 -19.68
N HIS A 151 29.31 20.04 -18.62
CA HIS A 151 30.31 18.96 -18.62
C HIS A 151 30.03 17.91 -19.70
N LEU A 152 28.77 17.49 -19.85
CA LEU A 152 28.37 16.50 -20.85
C LEU A 152 28.52 17.03 -22.29
N GLN A 153 28.32 18.32 -22.52
CA GLN A 153 28.48 18.96 -23.83
C GLN A 153 29.94 19.20 -24.24
N GLU A 154 30.82 19.53 -23.28
CA GLU A 154 32.22 19.88 -23.54
C GLU A 154 33.07 18.69 -24.02
N LYS A 155 32.76 17.46 -23.59
CA LYS A 155 33.69 16.33 -23.68
C LYS A 155 33.41 15.28 -24.77
N LYS A 156 32.46 15.48 -25.68
CA LYS A 156 32.05 14.44 -26.67
C LYS A 156 31.78 13.06 -26.05
N HIS A 157 31.24 13.02 -24.83
CA HIS A 157 30.81 11.77 -24.19
C HIS A 157 29.45 11.34 -24.75
N SER A 158 29.42 10.92 -26.02
CA SER A 158 28.17 10.57 -26.71
C SER A 158 27.39 9.49 -25.98
N VAL A 159 28.07 8.46 -25.46
CA VAL A 159 27.42 7.33 -24.78
C VAL A 159 26.68 7.78 -23.51
N VAL A 160 27.38 8.45 -22.58
CA VAL A 160 26.77 8.92 -21.32
C VAL A 160 25.69 9.97 -21.59
N LEU A 161 25.91 10.87 -22.56
CA LEU A 161 24.91 11.87 -22.94
C LEU A 161 23.63 11.21 -23.48
N ASN A 162 23.73 10.19 -24.33
CA ASN A 162 22.59 9.47 -24.86
C ASN A 162 21.80 8.77 -23.75
N ILE A 163 22.50 8.03 -22.88
CA ILE A 163 21.88 7.36 -21.71
C ILE A 163 21.16 8.38 -20.82
N VAL A 164 21.79 9.51 -20.55
CA VAL A 164 21.21 10.59 -19.72
C VAL A 164 20.01 11.25 -20.39
N GLN A 165 19.93 11.26 -21.73
CA GLN A 165 18.79 11.83 -22.45
C GLN A 165 17.64 10.84 -22.63
N GLU A 166 17.93 9.55 -22.78
CA GLU A 166 16.94 8.52 -23.08
C GLU A 166 16.34 7.86 -21.83
N HIS A 167 17.10 7.80 -20.72
CA HIS A 167 16.72 6.98 -19.56
C HIS A 167 16.57 7.77 -18.26
N LEU A 168 16.92 9.04 -18.24
CA LEU A 168 16.95 9.86 -17.03
C LEU A 168 16.02 11.07 -17.17
N TYR A 169 15.11 11.23 -16.21
CA TYR A 169 14.23 12.38 -16.12
C TYR A 169 14.69 13.30 -14.99
N PHE A 170 14.99 14.56 -15.32
CA PHE A 170 15.42 15.54 -14.31
C PHE A 170 14.28 16.46 -13.88
N ASP A 171 13.83 16.31 -12.63
CA ASP A 171 12.90 17.25 -12.00
C ASP A 171 13.69 18.45 -11.43
N MET A 172 13.71 19.54 -12.20
CA MET A 172 14.42 20.77 -11.85
C MET A 172 13.65 21.54 -10.78
N TYR A 173 14.33 21.92 -9.69
CA TYR A 173 13.80 22.89 -8.75
C TYR A 173 14.70 24.12 -8.60
N GLU A 174 14.06 25.25 -8.31
CA GLU A 174 14.73 26.51 -8.01
C GLU A 174 15.04 26.56 -6.51
N GLY A 175 16.33 26.66 -6.15
CA GLY A 175 16.77 26.68 -4.76
C GLY A 175 18.22 26.23 -4.60
N VAL A 176 18.68 26.24 -3.35
CA VAL A 176 20.00 25.71 -2.97
C VAL A 176 20.00 24.19 -3.09
N ALA A 177 21.12 23.62 -3.51
CA ALA A 177 21.32 22.18 -3.59
C ALA A 177 21.07 21.48 -2.24
N ARG A 178 20.52 20.27 -2.30
CA ARG A 178 20.19 19.48 -1.10
C ARG A 178 21.43 18.93 -0.40
N ASN A 179 21.35 18.83 0.93
CA ASN A 179 22.39 18.18 1.72
C ASN A 179 22.33 16.65 1.57
N LYS A 180 23.46 15.97 1.87
CA LYS A 180 23.58 14.49 1.86
C LYS A 180 22.41 13.79 2.57
N GLN A 181 22.12 14.18 3.82
CA GLN A 181 21.06 13.58 4.62
C GLN A 181 19.65 13.77 4.01
N GLN A 182 19.39 14.89 3.35
CA GLN A 182 18.11 15.13 2.69
C GLN A 182 17.95 14.23 1.47
N ILE A 183 19.01 14.06 0.68
CA ILE A 183 19.04 13.17 -0.48
C ILE A 183 18.85 11.72 -0.04
N GLU A 184 19.61 11.29 0.97
CA GLU A 184 19.52 9.92 1.48
C GLU A 184 18.13 9.59 2.04
N SER A 185 17.38 10.57 2.53
CA SER A 185 16.02 10.36 3.02
C SER A 185 14.95 10.19 1.93
N THR A 186 15.25 10.61 0.70
CA THR A 186 14.30 10.57 -0.43
C THR A 186 14.70 9.57 -1.53
N ALA A 187 16.00 9.28 -1.62
CA ALA A 187 16.58 8.34 -2.57
C ALA A 187 16.42 6.88 -2.13
N GLY A 188 16.64 5.96 -3.07
CA GLY A 188 16.63 4.53 -2.81
C GLY A 188 15.45 3.76 -3.38
N SER A 189 14.57 4.38 -4.17
CA SER A 189 13.55 3.62 -4.93
C SER A 189 14.11 3.09 -6.25
N MET A 190 13.53 2.02 -6.80
CA MET A 190 13.95 1.49 -8.10
C MET A 190 13.70 2.47 -9.26
N LEU A 191 12.70 3.35 -9.13
CA LEU A 191 12.28 4.30 -10.18
C LEU A 191 12.82 5.72 -9.94
N GLY A 192 13.66 5.91 -8.92
CA GLY A 192 14.15 7.23 -8.52
C GLY A 192 13.23 7.97 -7.55
N GLU A 193 13.22 9.30 -7.62
CA GLU A 193 12.41 10.14 -6.74
C GLU A 193 11.02 10.41 -7.32
N ALA A 194 10.04 10.74 -6.47
CA ALA A 194 8.76 11.21 -6.95
C ALA A 194 8.88 12.61 -7.56
N THR A 195 8.21 12.86 -8.70
CA THR A 195 8.18 14.22 -9.25
C THR A 195 7.37 15.14 -8.33
N ARG A 196 7.68 16.44 -8.37
CA ARG A 196 6.89 17.43 -7.63
C ARG A 196 5.43 17.47 -8.09
N GLN A 197 5.17 17.15 -9.37
CA GLN A 197 3.84 17.20 -9.93
C GLN A 197 2.95 16.06 -9.42
N ASP A 198 3.50 14.86 -9.25
CA ASP A 198 2.80 13.70 -8.68
C ASP A 198 2.24 14.03 -7.29
N ASN A 199 3.00 14.82 -6.52
CA ASN A 199 2.66 15.20 -5.15
C ASN A 199 1.96 16.56 -5.01
N LYS A 200 1.60 17.22 -6.13
CA LYS A 200 0.97 18.56 -6.10
C LYS A 200 -0.55 18.50 -6.03
N THR A 201 -1.16 17.43 -6.51
CA THR A 201 -2.62 17.23 -6.58
C THR A 201 -3.26 17.40 -5.20
N LYS A 202 -4.45 18.01 -5.12
CA LYS A 202 -5.12 18.23 -3.83
C LYS A 202 -5.69 16.90 -3.30
N VAL A 203 -5.31 16.54 -2.08
CA VAL A 203 -5.79 15.34 -1.38
C VAL A 203 -6.73 15.77 -0.26
N TYR A 204 -7.89 15.13 -0.15
CA TYR A 204 -8.82 15.29 0.95
C TYR A 204 -8.49 14.32 2.09
N TYR A 205 -7.51 14.69 2.92
CA TYR A 205 -7.08 13.86 4.06
C TYR A 205 -7.94 14.06 5.30
N GLY A 206 -8.90 15.00 5.31
CA GLY A 206 -9.80 15.16 6.45
C GLY A 206 -10.68 13.92 6.67
N LEU A 207 -11.05 13.69 7.92
CA LEU A 207 -12.00 12.65 8.29
C LEU A 207 -13.42 13.08 7.91
N LEU A 208 -14.25 12.11 7.53
CA LEU A 208 -15.66 12.37 7.25
C LEU A 208 -16.36 12.84 8.52
N LYS A 209 -17.32 13.75 8.35
CA LYS A 209 -18.15 14.21 9.46
C LYS A 209 -18.99 13.03 9.95
N GLU A 210 -18.84 12.69 11.22
CA GLU A 210 -19.69 11.67 11.84
C GLU A 210 -21.15 12.14 11.86
N PRO A 211 -22.12 11.26 11.57
CA PRO A 211 -23.54 11.61 11.69
C PRO A 211 -23.90 11.92 13.14
N ASP A 212 -24.80 12.88 13.34
CA ASP A 212 -25.33 13.21 14.67
C ASP A 212 -26.20 12.04 15.15
N ILE A 213 -25.62 11.11 15.91
CA ILE A 213 -26.35 9.98 16.50
C ILE A 213 -27.23 10.52 17.64
N GLN A 214 -28.54 10.60 17.42
CA GLN A 214 -29.50 10.90 18.49
C GLN A 214 -29.56 9.72 19.48
N TYR A 215 -29.43 10.04 20.76
CA TYR A 215 -29.29 9.06 21.83
C TYR A 215 -30.64 8.45 22.26
N MET A 216 -30.80 7.15 22.01
CA MET A 216 -31.49 6.14 22.85
C MET A 216 -30.88 5.99 24.26
N PRO A 217 -31.49 6.38 25.40
CA PRO A 217 -31.00 5.95 26.71
C PRO A 217 -30.96 4.42 26.78
N VAL A 218 -29.75 3.86 26.90
CA VAL A 218 -29.59 2.50 27.40
C VAL A 218 -30.03 2.54 28.86
N GLU A 219 -31.13 1.86 29.18
CA GLU A 219 -31.51 1.58 30.56
C GLU A 219 -30.39 0.73 31.15
N GLU A 220 -29.56 1.32 32.01
CA GLU A 220 -28.71 0.53 32.89
C GLU A 220 -29.66 -0.25 33.79
N GLU A 221 -29.70 -1.58 33.60
CA GLU A 221 -30.32 -2.50 34.56
C GLU A 221 -29.58 -2.31 35.89
N GLU A 222 -30.17 -1.51 36.79
CA GLU A 222 -29.77 -1.47 38.19
C GLU A 222 -29.98 -2.88 38.75
N GLU A 223 -28.89 -3.54 39.14
CA GLU A 223 -28.92 -4.77 39.92
C GLU A 223 -29.86 -4.56 41.12
N GLY A 224 -30.99 -5.27 41.09
CA GLY A 224 -32.02 -5.15 42.10
C GLY A 224 -31.54 -5.74 43.42
N ASP A 225 -31.37 -4.88 44.41
CA ASP A 225 -31.37 -5.28 45.81
C ASP A 225 -32.30 -4.36 46.61
N GLY A 226 -33.32 -4.97 47.24
CA GLY A 226 -33.98 -4.46 48.45
C GLY A 226 -34.99 -3.30 48.35
N ASP A 227 -36.27 -3.69 48.26
CA ASP A 227 -37.40 -3.20 49.08
C ASP A 227 -37.93 -1.74 49.00
N GLY A 228 -39.25 -1.62 48.78
CA GLY A 228 -40.07 -0.59 49.43
C GLY A 228 -40.42 0.70 48.66
N ALA A 229 -41.58 0.66 47.99
CA ALA A 229 -42.62 1.72 47.90
C ALA A 229 -42.32 3.13 47.31
N ASP A 230 -43.08 3.41 46.24
CA ASP A 230 -43.83 4.64 45.91
C ASP A 230 -43.18 5.87 45.22
N LYS A 231 -43.82 6.20 44.07
CA LYS A 231 -43.80 7.41 43.21
C LYS A 231 -42.82 7.47 42.02
N PRO A 232 -43.32 7.65 40.77
CA PRO A 232 -42.48 7.88 39.60
C PRO A 232 -41.93 9.32 39.62
N LYS A 233 -40.68 9.50 40.04
CA LYS A 233 -39.94 10.74 39.77
C LYS A 233 -39.56 10.77 38.30
N LYS A 234 -40.14 11.70 37.52
CA LYS A 234 -39.66 12.06 36.17
C LYS A 234 -38.15 12.38 36.24
N LYS A 235 -37.32 11.38 35.90
CA LYS A 235 -35.86 11.50 35.82
C LYS A 235 -35.56 12.46 34.68
N LYS A 236 -35.17 13.69 35.02
CA LYS A 236 -34.77 14.72 34.06
C LYS A 236 -33.60 14.18 33.26
N GLN A 237 -33.78 13.93 31.96
CA GLN A 237 -32.74 13.48 31.04
C GLN A 237 -31.57 14.46 31.12
N LYS A 238 -30.48 14.06 31.80
CA LYS A 238 -29.22 14.77 31.75
C LYS A 238 -28.62 14.50 30.37
N LYS A 239 -28.54 15.51 29.52
CA LYS A 239 -27.72 15.47 28.31
C LYS A 239 -26.26 15.31 28.75
N ASP A 240 -25.63 14.22 28.38
CA ASP A 240 -24.18 14.07 28.56
C ASP A 240 -23.44 15.13 27.75
N PRO A 241 -22.52 15.91 28.35
CA PRO A 241 -21.77 16.95 27.66
C PRO A 241 -20.87 16.42 26.53
N LEU A 242 -20.56 15.11 26.53
CA LEU A 242 -19.62 14.48 25.59
C LEU A 242 -20.04 14.61 24.12
N PHE A 243 -21.34 14.62 23.84
CA PHE A 243 -21.89 14.62 22.47
C PHE A 243 -22.31 16.02 21.96
N SER A 244 -22.03 17.08 22.73
CA SER A 244 -22.50 18.44 22.43
C SER A 244 -21.50 19.34 21.71
N LYS A 245 -20.31 18.83 21.36
CA LYS A 245 -19.36 19.58 20.53
C LYS A 245 -19.74 19.39 19.07
N LYS A 246 -20.41 20.38 18.48
CA LYS A 246 -20.47 20.54 17.02
C LYS A 246 -19.04 20.42 16.49
N THR A 247 -18.72 19.28 15.88
CA THR A 247 -17.44 19.04 15.26
C THR A 247 -17.29 20.06 14.13
N LYS A 248 -16.27 20.92 14.23
CA LYS A 248 -15.95 21.88 13.16
C LYS A 248 -15.74 21.07 11.87
N SER A 249 -16.42 21.45 10.79
CA SER A 249 -16.19 20.85 9.48
C SER A 249 -14.74 21.09 9.07
N ASP A 250 -13.97 20.01 8.90
CA ASP A 250 -12.60 20.10 8.41
C ASP A 250 -12.64 20.52 6.93
N PRO A 251 -12.01 21.64 6.53
CA PRO A 251 -11.98 22.07 5.13
C PRO A 251 -11.24 21.08 4.21
N ASN A 252 -10.46 20.15 4.77
CA ASN A 252 -9.77 19.09 4.03
C ASN A 252 -10.55 17.77 4.00
N ALA A 253 -11.73 17.69 4.64
CA ALA A 253 -12.58 16.51 4.54
C ALA A 253 -13.24 16.43 3.15
N PRO A 254 -13.33 15.22 2.55
CA PRO A 254 -14.07 15.06 1.30
C PRO A 254 -15.57 15.22 1.55
N PRO A 255 -16.35 15.67 0.55
CA PRO A 255 -17.81 15.65 0.64
C PRO A 255 -18.31 14.20 0.72
N LEU A 256 -19.38 13.97 1.48
CA LEU A 256 -19.98 12.63 1.68
C LEU A 256 -20.45 11.98 0.36
N ASP A 257 -20.82 12.80 -0.63
CA ASP A 257 -21.30 12.36 -1.94
C ASP A 257 -20.17 12.06 -2.94
N ARG A 258 -18.90 12.22 -2.54
CA ARG A 258 -17.76 11.98 -3.43
C ARG A 258 -17.64 10.51 -3.83
N MET A 259 -17.89 9.62 -2.89
CA MET A 259 -17.83 8.18 -3.07
C MET A 259 -19.04 7.59 -2.35
N PRO A 260 -19.87 6.76 -3.01
CA PRO A 260 -21.10 6.28 -2.42
C PRO A 260 -20.78 5.31 -1.28
N LEU A 261 -20.91 5.81 -0.04
CA LEU A 261 -20.69 5.02 1.16
C LEU A 261 -22.01 4.41 1.65
N PRO A 262 -21.98 3.20 2.24
CA PRO A 262 -23.18 2.62 2.83
C PRO A 262 -23.76 3.50 3.94
N ASP A 263 -25.08 3.58 3.99
CA ASP A 263 -25.78 4.19 5.12
C ASP A 263 -25.55 3.36 6.39
N LEU A 264 -25.35 4.05 7.51
CA LEU A 264 -25.18 3.40 8.80
C LEU A 264 -26.49 2.76 9.28
N LYS A 265 -26.45 1.44 9.49
CA LYS A 265 -27.55 0.71 10.13
C LYS A 265 -27.66 1.11 11.60
N ASP A 266 -28.83 0.88 12.21
CA ASP A 266 -29.05 1.25 13.62
C ASP A 266 -28.17 0.44 14.59
N ALA A 267 -27.85 -0.81 14.24
CA ALA A 267 -26.86 -1.62 14.97
C ALA A 267 -25.46 -0.97 14.96
N ASP A 268 -25.00 -0.52 13.78
CA ASP A 268 -23.70 0.13 13.62
C ASP A 268 -23.62 1.46 14.40
N LYS A 269 -24.73 2.19 14.48
CA LYS A 269 -24.83 3.41 15.30
C LYS A 269 -24.66 3.10 16.79
N MET A 270 -25.34 2.06 17.30
CA MET A 270 -25.20 1.66 18.71
C MET A 270 -23.77 1.22 19.03
N GLU A 271 -23.15 0.46 18.13
CA GLU A 271 -21.77 0.03 18.28
C GLU A 271 -20.79 1.21 18.28
N LYS A 272 -20.96 2.17 17.36
CA LYS A 272 -20.15 3.39 17.37
C LYS A 272 -20.26 4.17 18.67
N VAL A 273 -21.46 4.25 19.26
CA VAL A 273 -21.65 4.89 20.57
C VAL A 273 -20.88 4.14 21.66
N LYS A 274 -20.91 2.80 21.65
CA LYS A 274 -20.11 1.97 22.57
C LYS A 274 -18.61 2.22 22.38
N ALA A 275 -18.13 2.22 21.14
CA ALA A 275 -16.74 2.50 20.81
C ALA A 275 -16.29 3.91 21.26
N LEU A 276 -17.16 4.92 21.13
CA LEU A 276 -16.91 6.28 21.61
C LEU A 276 -16.84 6.34 23.14
N ARG A 277 -17.73 5.63 23.85
CA ARG A 277 -17.67 5.51 25.31
C ARG A 277 -16.38 4.85 25.76
N GLU A 278 -15.97 3.76 25.12
CA GLU A 278 -14.69 3.12 25.41
C GLU A 278 -13.50 4.03 25.08
N ALA A 279 -13.55 4.77 23.97
CA ALA A 279 -12.54 5.75 23.61
C ALA A 279 -12.37 6.85 24.68
N SER A 280 -13.47 7.27 25.33
CA SER A 280 -13.43 8.25 26.42
C SER A 280 -12.74 7.71 27.69
N LYS A 281 -12.71 6.39 27.88
CA LYS A 281 -12.05 5.71 29.00
C LYS A 281 -10.58 5.36 28.70
N ARG A 282 -10.08 5.60 27.49
CA ARG A 282 -8.71 5.24 27.10
C ARG A 282 -7.68 6.15 27.75
N VAL A 283 -6.59 5.54 28.20
CA VAL A 283 -5.42 6.26 28.72
C VAL A 283 -4.77 7.06 27.59
N THR A 284 -4.48 8.33 27.85
CA THR A 284 -3.70 9.17 26.94
C THR A 284 -2.24 8.75 26.99
N LEU A 285 -1.73 8.17 25.91
CA LEU A 285 -0.34 7.75 25.83
C LEU A 285 0.61 8.96 25.69
N GLY A 286 1.78 8.86 26.31
CA GLY A 286 2.81 9.89 26.34
C GLY A 286 4.14 9.29 26.82
N PRO A 287 5.21 10.09 26.90
CA PRO A 287 6.52 9.63 27.38
C PRO A 287 6.45 9.00 28.79
N ASP A 288 5.57 9.53 29.64
CA ASP A 288 5.37 9.07 31.02
C ASP A 288 4.37 7.90 31.15
N SER A 289 3.61 7.60 30.09
CA SER A 289 2.57 6.56 30.08
C SER A 289 2.65 5.76 28.79
N LEU A 290 3.52 4.74 28.82
CA LEU A 290 3.77 3.83 27.71
C LEU A 290 2.61 2.85 27.50
N PRO A 291 2.38 2.39 26.26
CA PRO A 291 1.39 1.35 25.99
C PRO A 291 1.85 0.01 26.59
N SER A 292 0.90 -0.79 27.09
CA SER A 292 1.16 -2.18 27.45
C SER A 292 1.17 -3.04 26.18
N ILE A 293 2.23 -3.83 26.00
CA ILE A 293 2.37 -4.75 24.87
C ILE A 293 2.12 -6.17 25.38
N CYS A 294 1.11 -6.82 24.82
CA CYS A 294 0.77 -8.21 25.14
C CYS A 294 1.25 -9.11 24.00
N PHE A 295 2.19 -10.01 24.30
CA PHE A 295 2.63 -11.03 23.36
C PHE A 295 1.73 -12.26 23.47
N TYR A 296 1.22 -12.71 22.33
CA TYR A 296 0.50 -13.98 22.22
C TYR A 296 1.29 -14.89 21.28
N THR A 297 1.53 -16.12 21.73
CA THR A 297 2.13 -17.17 20.91
C THR A 297 1.07 -18.22 20.68
N LEU A 298 0.76 -18.49 19.41
CA LEU A 298 -0.15 -19.59 19.08
C LEU A 298 0.60 -20.91 19.32
N LEU A 299 0.23 -21.61 20.39
CA LEU A 299 0.86 -22.87 20.76
C LEU A 299 0.24 -24.02 19.96
N ASN A 300 1.07 -25.00 19.60
CA ASN A 300 0.64 -26.25 18.95
C ASN A 300 -0.09 -26.05 17.61
N SER A 301 0.29 -25.05 16.82
CA SER A 301 -0.06 -25.08 15.41
C SER A 301 0.85 -26.09 14.72
N SER A 302 0.26 -27.15 14.15
CA SER A 302 0.99 -28.08 13.27
C SER A 302 1.54 -27.39 12.02
N GLN A 303 1.09 -26.18 11.73
CA GLN A 303 1.29 -25.45 10.49
C GLN A 303 1.79 -24.03 10.79
N VAL A 304 2.47 -23.46 9.79
CA VAL A 304 3.01 -22.10 9.83
C VAL A 304 1.85 -21.12 9.70
N VAL A 305 1.81 -20.16 10.63
CA VAL A 305 0.89 -19.03 10.58
C VAL A 305 1.41 -18.02 9.58
N THR A 306 0.55 -17.63 8.63
CA THR A 306 0.88 -16.65 7.58
C THR A 306 0.27 -15.28 7.88
N SER A 307 -0.91 -15.23 8.48
CA SER A 307 -1.59 -13.99 8.79
C SER A 307 -2.39 -14.06 10.07
N ALA A 308 -2.52 -12.92 10.75
CA ALA A 308 -3.39 -12.77 11.92
C ALA A 308 -4.06 -11.40 11.88
N GLU A 309 -5.36 -11.36 12.15
CA GLU A 309 -6.11 -10.11 12.34
C GLU A 309 -7.00 -10.20 13.57
N VAL A 310 -7.05 -9.11 14.32
CA VAL A 310 -7.91 -8.94 15.49
C VAL A 310 -9.00 -7.95 15.13
N ALA A 311 -10.25 -8.24 15.50
CA ALA A 311 -11.37 -7.32 15.32
C ALA A 311 -11.17 -6.01 16.11
N GLU A 312 -11.81 -4.92 15.70
CA GLU A 312 -11.59 -3.58 16.29
C GLU A 312 -11.91 -3.51 17.79
N ASP A 313 -12.88 -4.30 18.25
CA ASP A 313 -13.29 -4.44 19.66
C ASP A 313 -12.49 -5.50 20.42
N SER A 314 -11.51 -6.13 19.78
CA SER A 314 -10.71 -7.23 20.33
C SER A 314 -11.53 -8.46 20.72
N SER A 315 -12.73 -8.65 20.16
CA SER A 315 -13.59 -9.80 20.45
C SER A 315 -13.19 -11.07 19.72
N LEU A 316 -12.71 -10.93 18.49
CA LEU A 316 -12.38 -12.03 17.59
C LEU A 316 -10.93 -11.94 17.12
N LEU A 317 -10.31 -13.10 16.94
CA LEU A 317 -9.01 -13.27 16.31
C LEU A 317 -9.18 -14.23 15.12
N ALA A 318 -8.81 -13.81 13.93
CA ALA A 318 -8.71 -14.68 12.75
C ALA A 318 -7.24 -14.92 12.42
N VAL A 319 -6.88 -16.16 12.10
CA VAL A 319 -5.52 -16.54 11.68
C VAL A 319 -5.61 -17.38 10.41
N GLY A 320 -4.86 -16.97 9.39
CA GLY A 320 -4.64 -17.74 8.17
C GLY A 320 -3.38 -18.61 8.30
N PHE A 321 -3.45 -19.78 7.68
CA PHE A 321 -2.38 -20.79 7.70
C PHE A 321 -1.88 -21.11 6.30
N THR A 322 -0.72 -21.76 6.22
CA THR A 322 -0.15 -22.27 4.96
C THR A 322 -0.93 -23.44 4.35
N ASP A 323 -1.79 -24.12 5.12
CA ASP A 323 -2.59 -25.27 4.65
C ASP A 323 -3.93 -24.88 4.02
N ALA A 324 -4.09 -23.61 3.65
CA ALA A 324 -5.32 -23.05 3.08
C ALA A 324 -6.52 -22.98 4.05
N VAL A 325 -6.26 -23.10 5.35
CA VAL A 325 -7.28 -23.01 6.40
C VAL A 325 -7.23 -21.66 7.10
N ILE A 326 -8.39 -21.19 7.53
CA ILE A 326 -8.53 -20.03 8.40
C ILE A 326 -9.19 -20.49 9.69
N LYS A 327 -8.64 -20.09 10.83
CA LYS A 327 -9.25 -20.35 12.14
C LYS A 327 -9.66 -19.04 12.77
N VAL A 328 -10.85 -19.01 13.35
CA VAL A 328 -11.39 -17.85 14.07
C VAL A 328 -11.64 -18.25 15.50
N TRP A 329 -11.01 -17.54 16.44
CA TRP A 329 -11.20 -17.69 17.88
C TRP A 329 -11.98 -16.51 18.44
N THR A 330 -12.78 -16.79 19.46
CA THR A 330 -13.29 -15.75 20.36
C THR A 330 -12.28 -15.48 21.47
N LEU A 331 -12.02 -14.20 21.74
CA LEU A 331 -11.19 -13.72 22.85
C LEU A 331 -12.05 -13.34 24.07
N VAL A 332 -13.37 -13.31 23.89
CA VAL A 332 -14.37 -12.95 24.90
C VAL A 332 -15.08 -14.24 25.35
N PRO A 333 -15.62 -14.32 26.58
CA PRO A 333 -16.31 -15.52 27.06
C PRO A 333 -17.52 -15.95 26.22
N GLN A 334 -18.04 -15.05 25.37
CA GLN A 334 -19.12 -15.35 24.44
C GLN A 334 -18.61 -16.25 23.31
N LYS A 335 -19.18 -17.45 23.27
CA LYS A 335 -18.86 -18.48 22.28
C LYS A 335 -19.43 -18.16 20.90
N LEU A 336 -18.76 -18.65 19.86
CA LEU A 336 -19.18 -18.54 18.47
C LEU A 336 -20.35 -19.49 18.21
N ARG A 337 -21.44 -18.98 17.62
CA ARG A 337 -22.63 -19.76 17.25
C ARG A 337 -22.79 -19.74 15.74
N ALA A 338 -23.39 -20.79 15.17
CA ALA A 338 -23.89 -20.78 13.80
C ALA A 338 -25.36 -20.40 13.77
N MET A 339 -25.81 -19.86 12.64
CA MET A 339 -27.22 -19.71 12.33
C MET A 339 -27.90 -21.09 12.20
N LYS A 340 -29.15 -21.19 12.65
CA LYS A 340 -30.01 -22.38 12.51
C LYS A 340 -30.27 -22.71 11.04
N SER A 341 -30.70 -23.95 10.77
CA SER A 341 -31.06 -24.37 9.42
C SER A 341 -32.29 -23.62 8.90
N SER A 342 -32.46 -23.54 7.57
CA SER A 342 -33.57 -22.83 6.93
C SER A 342 -34.95 -23.27 7.41
N GLU A 343 -35.13 -24.55 7.75
CA GLU A 343 -36.37 -25.11 8.29
C GLU A 343 -36.68 -24.56 9.69
N GLN A 344 -35.69 -24.55 10.57
CA GLN A 344 -35.82 -24.06 11.94
C GLN A 344 -35.97 -22.54 12.02
N LEU A 345 -35.50 -21.82 11.00
CA LEU A 345 -35.66 -20.37 10.90
C LEU A 345 -37.08 -19.95 10.48
N GLN A 346 -37.87 -20.83 9.86
CA GLN A 346 -39.26 -20.54 9.47
C GLN A 346 -40.19 -20.41 10.67
N ASP A 347 -39.90 -21.14 11.74
CA ASP A 347 -40.69 -21.16 12.97
C ASP A 347 -40.37 -19.98 13.92
N ILE A 348 -39.41 -19.13 13.56
CA ILE A 348 -39.01 -17.97 14.36
C ILE A 348 -39.86 -16.77 13.98
N ASP A 349 -40.55 -16.22 14.98
CA ASP A 349 -41.29 -14.97 14.86
C ASP A 349 -40.32 -13.82 14.52
N ARG A 350 -40.52 -13.16 13.37
CA ARG A 350 -39.64 -12.10 12.84
C ARG A 350 -39.80 -10.76 13.54
N GLU A 351 -40.88 -10.56 14.30
CA GLU A 351 -41.20 -9.29 14.97
C GLU A 351 -40.67 -9.23 16.41
N ALA A 352 -40.11 -10.33 16.93
CA ALA A 352 -39.58 -10.33 18.28
C ALA A 352 -38.24 -9.57 18.39
N ASP A 353 -38.04 -8.88 19.51
CA ASP A 353 -36.85 -8.06 19.74
C ASP A 353 -35.54 -8.88 19.82
N ASP A 354 -35.63 -10.17 20.17
CA ASP A 354 -34.52 -11.11 20.33
C ASP A 354 -34.35 -12.09 19.15
N VAL A 355 -34.93 -11.77 17.99
CA VAL A 355 -34.89 -12.60 16.78
C VAL A 355 -33.48 -13.05 16.42
N LEU A 356 -32.51 -12.14 16.41
CA LEU A 356 -31.14 -12.48 16.03
C LEU A 356 -30.52 -13.53 16.95
N VAL A 357 -30.84 -13.50 18.26
CA VAL A 357 -30.37 -14.50 19.21
C VAL A 357 -31.09 -15.83 18.96
N ARG A 358 -32.41 -15.79 18.72
CA ARG A 358 -33.20 -16.99 18.40
C ARG A 358 -32.81 -17.65 17.09
N MET A 359 -32.29 -16.88 16.12
CA MET A 359 -31.79 -17.39 14.85
C MET A 359 -30.49 -18.20 14.99
N MET A 360 -29.76 -18.05 16.10
CA MET A 360 -28.51 -18.78 16.35
C MET A 360 -28.78 -20.10 17.06
N ASP A 361 -28.01 -21.14 16.69
CA ASP A 361 -28.05 -22.45 17.32
C ASP A 361 -27.05 -22.54 18.48
N ASP A 362 -27.57 -22.60 19.70
CA ASP A 362 -26.78 -22.76 20.92
C ASP A 362 -26.04 -24.10 21.01
N ARG A 363 -26.51 -25.14 20.29
CA ARG A 363 -25.82 -26.44 20.24
C ARG A 363 -24.50 -26.36 19.48
N SER A 364 -24.40 -25.44 18.53
CA SER A 364 -23.25 -25.23 17.67
C SER A 364 -22.16 -24.35 18.31
N SER A 365 -22.19 -24.21 19.62
CA SER A 365 -21.40 -23.23 20.36
C SER A 365 -19.95 -23.68 20.57
N GLU A 366 -19.01 -23.03 19.89
CA GLU A 366 -17.59 -23.37 19.90
C GLU A 366 -16.72 -22.14 20.23
N MET A 367 -15.52 -22.38 20.77
CA MET A 367 -14.53 -21.31 21.05
C MET A 367 -13.65 -21.00 19.83
N CYS A 368 -13.53 -21.95 18.91
CA CYS A 368 -12.74 -21.84 17.70
C CYS A 368 -13.53 -22.50 16.57
N ARG A 369 -13.62 -21.85 15.42
CA ARG A 369 -14.19 -22.41 14.21
C ARG A 369 -13.21 -22.36 13.06
N VAL A 370 -13.31 -23.37 12.21
CA VAL A 370 -12.42 -23.60 11.07
C VAL A 370 -13.17 -23.30 9.78
N LEU A 371 -12.60 -22.41 8.97
CA LEU A 371 -13.07 -22.09 7.63
C LEU A 371 -12.11 -22.72 6.64
N SER A 372 -12.61 -23.68 5.86
CA SER A 372 -11.84 -24.40 4.84
C SER A 372 -12.45 -24.16 3.48
N GLY A 373 -11.60 -23.90 2.49
CA GLY A 373 -12.05 -23.78 1.11
C GLY A 373 -11.01 -23.25 0.13
N HIS A 374 -9.99 -22.54 0.60
CA HIS A 374 -8.88 -22.10 -0.25
C HIS A 374 -8.08 -23.30 -0.80
N GLY A 375 -7.42 -23.08 -1.94
CA GLY A 375 -6.55 -24.06 -2.59
C GLY A 375 -5.06 -23.90 -2.28
N GLY A 376 -4.68 -22.90 -1.48
CA GLY A 376 -3.29 -22.63 -1.11
C GLY A 376 -3.18 -21.74 0.15
N PRO A 377 -1.95 -21.44 0.60
CA PRO A 377 -1.66 -20.57 1.73
C PRO A 377 -2.51 -19.29 1.77
N VAL A 378 -2.94 -18.88 2.97
CA VAL A 378 -3.75 -17.66 3.16
C VAL A 378 -2.87 -16.51 3.63
N TYR A 379 -2.52 -15.58 2.73
CA TYR A 379 -1.57 -14.51 3.03
C TYR A 379 -2.14 -13.39 3.89
N ARG A 380 -3.46 -13.16 3.84
CA ARG A 380 -4.14 -12.19 4.71
C ARG A 380 -5.57 -12.59 5.01
N VAL A 381 -6.02 -12.21 6.20
CA VAL A 381 -7.41 -12.24 6.64
C VAL A 381 -7.80 -10.86 7.17
N THR A 382 -9.03 -10.42 6.93
CA THR A 382 -9.53 -9.15 7.47
C THR A 382 -11.01 -9.16 7.84
N PHE A 383 -11.35 -8.60 8.99
CA PHE A 383 -12.73 -8.50 9.47
C PHE A 383 -13.44 -7.30 8.84
N SER A 384 -14.72 -7.46 8.55
CA SER A 384 -15.57 -6.31 8.27
C SER A 384 -15.76 -5.46 9.53
N PRO A 385 -15.97 -4.14 9.41
CA PRO A 385 -16.20 -3.28 10.57
C PRO A 385 -17.41 -3.68 11.42
N ASP A 386 -18.40 -4.36 10.82
CA ASP A 386 -19.60 -4.86 11.51
C ASP A 386 -19.40 -6.26 12.15
N ARG A 387 -18.23 -6.89 11.97
CA ARG A 387 -17.87 -8.25 12.43
C ARG A 387 -18.78 -9.36 11.91
N THR A 388 -19.57 -9.11 10.87
CA THR A 388 -20.44 -10.14 10.29
C THR A 388 -19.75 -10.95 9.19
N LEU A 389 -18.72 -10.36 8.58
CA LEU A 389 -18.00 -10.90 7.45
C LEU A 389 -16.50 -10.96 7.74
N LEU A 390 -15.84 -11.89 7.06
CA LEU A 390 -14.38 -12.01 7.02
C LEU A 390 -13.94 -12.14 5.57
N LEU A 391 -12.95 -11.37 5.16
CA LEU A 391 -12.27 -11.53 3.88
C LEU A 391 -10.97 -12.31 4.07
N SER A 392 -10.60 -13.07 3.07
CA SER A 392 -9.29 -13.72 3.00
C SER A 392 -8.74 -13.73 1.59
N CYS A 393 -7.41 -13.65 1.47
CA CYS A 393 -6.70 -13.77 0.21
C CYS A 393 -5.64 -14.87 0.26
N SER A 394 -5.36 -15.49 -0.88
CA SER A 394 -4.56 -16.72 -0.94
C SER A 394 -3.65 -16.77 -2.17
N GLU A 395 -2.69 -17.69 -2.10
CA GLU A 395 -1.87 -18.14 -3.24
C GLU A 395 -2.71 -18.67 -4.40
N ASP A 396 -3.92 -19.18 -4.12
CA ASP A 396 -4.84 -19.69 -5.15
C ASP A 396 -5.42 -18.62 -6.09
N THR A 397 -4.92 -17.37 -6.02
CA THR A 397 -5.33 -16.18 -6.79
C THR A 397 -6.73 -15.66 -6.46
N THR A 398 -7.43 -16.28 -5.50
CA THR A 398 -8.80 -15.92 -5.13
C THR A 398 -8.86 -15.11 -3.85
N ILE A 399 -9.86 -14.23 -3.79
CA ILE A 399 -10.29 -13.59 -2.56
C ILE A 399 -11.63 -14.19 -2.17
N ARG A 400 -11.82 -14.55 -0.90
CA ARG A 400 -13.06 -15.15 -0.40
C ARG A 400 -13.69 -14.30 0.67
N LEU A 401 -15.01 -14.18 0.58
CA LEU A 401 -15.85 -13.56 1.60
C LEU A 401 -16.55 -14.66 2.39
N TRP A 402 -16.32 -14.68 3.69
CA TRP A 402 -16.88 -15.64 4.63
C TRP A 402 -17.93 -14.94 5.49
N SER A 403 -19.03 -15.63 5.74
CA SER A 403 -20.00 -15.21 6.76
C SER A 403 -19.61 -15.78 8.12
N LEU A 404 -19.53 -14.92 9.12
CA LEU A 404 -19.31 -15.33 10.52
C LEU A 404 -20.60 -15.75 11.22
N GLN A 405 -21.74 -15.68 10.54
CA GLN A 405 -23.02 -16.20 11.04
C GLN A 405 -23.26 -17.64 10.57
N THR A 406 -23.03 -17.92 9.28
CA THR A 406 -23.22 -19.25 8.69
C THR A 406 -21.94 -20.08 8.64
N TRP A 407 -20.78 -19.46 8.89
CA TRP A 407 -19.46 -20.10 8.84
C TRP A 407 -19.14 -20.76 7.50
N SER A 408 -19.64 -20.16 6.42
CA SER A 408 -19.50 -20.62 5.05
C SER A 408 -18.95 -19.53 4.14
N CYS A 409 -18.32 -19.94 3.03
CA CYS A 409 -17.90 -19.05 1.96
C CYS A 409 -19.13 -18.55 1.20
N LEU A 410 -19.34 -17.24 1.18
CA LEU A 410 -20.44 -16.58 0.46
C LEU A 410 -20.05 -16.31 -1.00
N VAL A 411 -18.88 -15.69 -1.20
CA VAL A 411 -18.45 -15.20 -2.51
C VAL A 411 -16.98 -15.52 -2.71
N CYS A 412 -16.62 -15.89 -3.94
CA CYS A 412 -15.25 -16.08 -4.39
C CYS A 412 -14.96 -15.08 -5.53
N TYR A 413 -14.18 -14.05 -5.23
CA TYR A 413 -13.75 -13.06 -6.20
C TYR A 413 -12.52 -13.57 -6.94
N LYS A 414 -12.62 -13.63 -8.26
CA LYS A 414 -11.54 -13.99 -9.17
C LYS A 414 -11.23 -12.79 -10.05
N GLY A 415 -9.94 -12.47 -10.18
CA GLY A 415 -9.51 -11.38 -11.06
C GLY A 415 -8.01 -11.14 -11.03
N HIS A 416 -7.31 -11.51 -9.94
CA HIS A 416 -5.86 -11.59 -9.97
C HIS A 416 -5.40 -12.79 -10.79
N ILE A 417 -4.33 -12.58 -11.57
CA ILE A 417 -3.70 -13.63 -12.39
C ILE A 417 -2.67 -14.40 -11.56
N TYR A 418 -2.16 -13.77 -10.50
CA TYR A 418 -1.11 -14.25 -9.62
C TYR A 418 -1.55 -14.20 -8.15
N PRO A 419 -0.77 -14.76 -7.21
CA PRO A 419 -1.06 -14.74 -5.78
C PRO A 419 -1.45 -13.35 -5.24
N VAL A 420 -2.39 -13.34 -4.30
CA VAL A 420 -2.90 -12.12 -3.65
C VAL A 420 -2.30 -12.00 -2.26
N TRP A 421 -1.40 -11.04 -2.06
CA TRP A 421 -0.62 -10.87 -0.83
C TRP A 421 -1.41 -10.22 0.31
N ASP A 422 -2.26 -9.25 -0.01
CA ASP A 422 -2.97 -8.48 1.01
C ASP A 422 -4.42 -8.18 0.61
N VAL A 423 -5.28 -8.09 1.62
CA VAL A 423 -6.67 -7.69 1.49
C VAL A 423 -7.08 -6.88 2.71
N ARG A 424 -7.77 -5.76 2.49
CA ARG A 424 -8.31 -4.91 3.56
C ARG A 424 -9.73 -4.48 3.27
N PHE A 425 -10.60 -4.55 4.28
CA PHE A 425 -11.89 -3.87 4.23
C PHE A 425 -11.74 -2.35 4.33
N SER A 426 -12.67 -1.64 3.71
CA SER A 426 -12.89 -0.23 4.00
C SER A 426 -13.34 -0.05 5.46
N PRO A 427 -12.90 1.02 6.14
CA PRO A 427 -13.40 1.42 7.46
C PRO A 427 -14.93 1.60 7.54
N HIS A 428 -15.61 1.81 6.41
CA HIS A 428 -17.06 1.94 6.33
C HIS A 428 -17.77 0.66 5.83
N GLY A 429 -17.01 -0.42 5.60
CA GLY A 429 -17.53 -1.65 5.01
C GLY A 429 -17.86 -1.50 3.53
N TYR A 430 -18.49 -2.53 2.96
CA TYR A 430 -18.91 -2.68 1.56
C TYR A 430 -17.78 -2.71 0.51
N TYR A 431 -16.83 -1.77 0.57
CA TYR A 431 -15.65 -1.79 -0.27
C TYR A 431 -14.51 -2.56 0.39
N PHE A 432 -13.68 -3.18 -0.43
CA PHE A 432 -12.41 -3.74 0.00
C PHE A 432 -11.37 -3.59 -1.11
N ALA A 433 -10.10 -3.60 -0.72
CA ALA A 433 -8.98 -3.44 -1.62
C ALA A 433 -8.05 -4.64 -1.48
N THR A 434 -7.46 -5.05 -2.58
CA THR A 434 -6.56 -6.21 -2.66
C THR A 434 -5.26 -5.79 -3.32
N ALA A 435 -4.17 -6.44 -2.94
CA ALA A 435 -2.85 -6.26 -3.52
C ALA A 435 -2.33 -7.62 -3.98
N GLY A 436 -1.91 -7.71 -5.24
CA GLY A 436 -1.44 -8.96 -5.82
C GLY A 436 -0.10 -8.83 -6.52
N HIS A 437 0.53 -9.99 -6.72
CA HIS A 437 1.79 -10.13 -7.45
C HIS A 437 1.66 -9.77 -8.94
N ASP A 438 0.44 -9.59 -9.45
CA ASP A 438 0.18 -9.14 -10.84
C ASP A 438 0.47 -7.64 -11.07
N LYS A 439 1.20 -6.99 -10.16
CA LYS A 439 1.56 -5.56 -10.17
C LYS A 439 0.35 -4.62 -10.18
N THR A 440 -0.75 -5.11 -9.62
CA THR A 440 -1.97 -4.33 -9.46
C THR A 440 -2.51 -4.42 -8.05
N ALA A 441 -3.02 -3.28 -7.57
CA ALA A 441 -4.01 -3.29 -6.50
C ALA A 441 -5.40 -3.12 -7.12
N ARG A 442 -6.42 -3.75 -6.54
CA ARG A 442 -7.79 -3.65 -7.06
C ARG A 442 -8.74 -3.20 -5.96
N LEU A 443 -9.71 -2.38 -6.34
CA LEU A 443 -10.84 -1.98 -5.49
C LEU A 443 -12.05 -2.80 -5.88
N TRP A 444 -12.75 -3.34 -4.90
CA TRP A 444 -13.89 -4.22 -5.07
C TRP A 444 -15.06 -3.71 -4.22
N ALA A 445 -16.27 -4.13 -4.59
CA ALA A 445 -17.45 -4.06 -3.75
C ALA A 445 -17.95 -5.47 -3.44
N THR A 446 -18.57 -5.65 -2.29
CA THR A 446 -19.03 -6.97 -1.82
C THR A 446 -20.18 -7.58 -2.63
N ASP A 447 -20.91 -6.76 -3.40
CA ASP A 447 -22.04 -7.18 -4.24
C ASP A 447 -21.62 -7.52 -5.68
N GLN A 448 -20.44 -7.08 -6.13
CA GLN A 448 -19.97 -7.25 -7.50
C GLN A 448 -18.80 -8.22 -7.58
N HIS A 449 -18.86 -9.13 -8.55
CA HIS A 449 -17.80 -10.13 -8.74
C HIS A 449 -16.59 -9.59 -9.50
N GLN A 450 -16.72 -8.41 -10.11
CA GLN A 450 -15.67 -7.74 -10.87
C GLN A 450 -15.10 -6.58 -10.07
N PRO A 451 -13.81 -6.23 -10.26
CA PRO A 451 -13.21 -5.09 -9.59
C PRO A 451 -13.80 -3.79 -10.14
N LEU A 452 -14.09 -2.85 -9.23
CA LEU A 452 -14.54 -1.51 -9.57
C LEU A 452 -13.42 -0.67 -10.19
N ARG A 453 -12.21 -0.82 -9.67
CA ARG A 453 -11.01 -0.11 -10.12
C ARG A 453 -9.80 -1.02 -10.05
N ILE A 454 -8.85 -0.75 -10.94
CA ILE A 454 -7.55 -1.38 -10.98
C ILE A 454 -6.52 -0.27 -10.89
N PHE A 455 -5.71 -0.32 -9.84
CA PHE A 455 -4.57 0.55 -9.60
C PHE A 455 -3.33 -0.14 -10.16
N ALA A 456 -2.98 0.21 -11.40
CA ALA A 456 -1.82 -0.31 -12.09
C ALA A 456 -0.64 0.67 -11.98
N GLY A 457 0.56 0.14 -11.77
CA GLY A 457 1.79 0.93 -11.86
C GLY A 457 2.94 0.47 -10.94
N HIS A 458 2.69 -0.42 -9.98
CA HIS A 458 3.75 -1.02 -9.14
C HIS A 458 3.34 -2.34 -8.50
N PHE A 459 4.34 -3.11 -8.06
CA PHE A 459 4.23 -4.38 -7.33
C PHE A 459 3.49 -4.18 -6.02
N SER A 460 2.18 -4.41 -5.98
CA SER A 460 1.41 -4.09 -4.78
C SER A 460 1.50 -5.27 -3.82
N ASP A 461 2.23 -5.10 -2.73
CA ASP A 461 2.44 -6.15 -1.72
C ASP A 461 1.56 -5.95 -0.49
N CYS A 462 1.34 -4.70 -0.10
CA CYS A 462 0.43 -4.36 0.98
C CYS A 462 -0.54 -3.23 0.59
N VAL A 463 -1.71 -3.23 1.22
CA VAL A 463 -2.78 -2.28 0.95
C VAL A 463 -3.40 -1.80 2.26
N GLN A 464 -3.75 -0.52 2.33
CA GLN A 464 -4.44 0.04 3.48
C GLN A 464 -5.35 1.18 3.06
N PHE A 465 -6.62 1.13 3.48
CA PHE A 465 -7.53 2.25 3.31
C PHE A 465 -7.17 3.41 4.22
N HIS A 466 -7.27 4.62 3.68
CA HIS A 466 -7.35 5.82 4.49
C HIS A 466 -8.67 5.78 5.32
N PRO A 467 -8.69 6.33 6.54
CA PRO A 467 -9.87 6.26 7.42
C PRO A 467 -11.18 6.81 6.82
N ASN A 468 -11.11 7.74 5.87
CA ASN A 468 -12.27 8.27 5.14
C ASN A 468 -12.71 7.42 3.93
N SER A 469 -12.06 6.28 3.69
CA SER A 469 -12.29 5.34 2.59
C SER A 469 -12.13 5.88 1.15
N ASN A 470 -11.82 7.16 0.96
CA ASN A 470 -11.68 7.77 -0.37
C ASN A 470 -10.33 7.48 -1.01
N TYR A 471 -9.33 7.12 -0.21
CA TYR A 471 -7.97 6.86 -0.67
C TYR A 471 -7.50 5.49 -0.20
N VAL A 472 -6.68 4.86 -1.03
CA VAL A 472 -5.99 3.60 -0.73
C VAL A 472 -4.50 3.84 -0.80
N ALA A 473 -3.77 3.50 0.25
CA ALA A 473 -2.32 3.46 0.23
C ALA A 473 -1.86 2.05 -0.14
N THR A 474 -0.87 1.94 -1.01
CA THR A 474 -0.25 0.67 -1.40
C THR A 474 1.25 0.77 -1.15
N GLY A 475 1.81 -0.29 -0.58
CA GLY A 475 3.24 -0.44 -0.38
C GLY A 475 3.77 -1.56 -1.25
N SER A 476 5.00 -1.39 -1.71
CA SER A 476 5.56 -2.21 -2.78
C SER A 476 7.01 -2.57 -2.54
N SER A 477 7.40 -3.73 -3.03
CA SER A 477 8.78 -4.16 -3.21
C SER A 477 9.60 -3.23 -4.11
N ASP A 478 8.97 -2.32 -4.86
CA ASP A 478 9.65 -1.25 -5.60
C ASP A 478 10.23 -0.15 -4.69
N ARG A 479 10.02 -0.28 -3.37
CA ARG A 479 10.42 0.65 -2.30
C ARG A 479 9.69 2.00 -2.37
N THR A 480 8.55 2.04 -3.07
CA THR A 480 7.66 3.18 -3.10
C THR A 480 6.37 2.87 -2.35
N VAL A 481 5.76 3.94 -1.84
CA VAL A 481 4.39 3.91 -1.31
C VAL A 481 3.56 4.86 -2.15
N ARG A 482 2.46 4.37 -2.69
CA ARG A 482 1.55 5.15 -3.55
C ARG A 482 0.23 5.36 -2.85
N LEU A 483 -0.32 6.56 -2.99
CA LEU A 483 -1.67 6.87 -2.54
C LEU A 483 -2.57 7.01 -3.76
N TRP A 484 -3.60 6.20 -3.84
CA TRP A 484 -4.56 6.15 -4.93
C TRP A 484 -5.87 6.77 -4.51
N ASP A 485 -6.51 7.45 -5.45
CA ASP A 485 -7.87 7.93 -5.29
C ASP A 485 -8.87 6.89 -5.81
N CYS A 486 -9.81 6.48 -4.96
CA CYS A 486 -10.81 5.47 -5.29
C CYS A 486 -11.77 5.94 -6.40
N VAL A 487 -11.99 7.25 -6.55
CA VAL A 487 -12.93 7.79 -7.54
C VAL A 487 -12.30 7.81 -8.93
N THR A 488 -11.15 8.46 -9.05
CA THR A 488 -10.48 8.68 -10.34
C THR A 488 -9.62 7.50 -10.78
N GLY A 489 -9.15 6.66 -9.86
CA GLY A 489 -8.22 5.56 -10.16
C GLY A 489 -6.77 6.02 -10.30
N ASN A 490 -6.49 7.31 -10.21
CA ASN A 490 -5.15 7.86 -10.37
C ASN A 490 -4.37 7.81 -9.05
N HIS A 491 -3.05 7.66 -9.15
CA HIS A 491 -2.17 7.92 -8.01
C HIS A 491 -2.10 9.43 -7.77
N VAL A 492 -2.32 9.81 -6.51
CA VAL A 492 -2.35 11.21 -6.06
C VAL A 492 -1.10 11.54 -5.25
N ARG A 493 -0.39 10.52 -4.75
CA ARG A 493 0.93 10.69 -4.13
C ARG A 493 1.83 9.53 -4.51
N LEU A 494 3.09 9.85 -4.70
CA LEU A 494 4.20 8.90 -4.78
C LEU A 494 5.20 9.28 -3.69
N MET A 495 5.45 8.34 -2.78
CA MET A 495 6.37 8.52 -1.66
C MET A 495 7.55 7.57 -1.85
N THR A 496 8.75 8.15 -1.88
CA THR A 496 10.03 7.45 -2.07
C THR A 496 10.92 7.69 -0.86
N GLY A 497 11.96 6.86 -0.71
CA GLY A 497 12.94 6.98 0.36
C GLY A 497 13.10 5.72 1.21
N HIS A 498 12.21 4.73 1.06
CA HIS A 498 12.43 3.41 1.64
C HIS A 498 13.59 2.72 0.92
N LYS A 499 14.42 2.01 1.68
CA LYS A 499 15.65 1.36 1.21
C LYS A 499 15.62 -0.10 1.64
N LEU A 500 16.12 -1.00 0.79
CA LEU A 500 16.43 -2.38 1.16
C LEU A 500 17.93 -2.38 1.48
N ALA A 501 18.32 -2.52 2.75
CA ALA A 501 19.73 -2.61 3.11
C ALA A 501 19.88 -3.52 4.32
N GLU A 502 20.71 -4.56 4.20
CA GLU A 502 20.98 -5.57 5.24
C GLU A 502 21.87 -5.04 6.39
N GLU A 503 22.55 -3.90 6.24
CA GLU A 503 23.41 -3.35 7.30
C GLU A 503 23.13 -1.87 7.56
N VAL A 504 22.91 -1.53 8.83
CA VAL A 504 22.93 -0.15 9.33
C VAL A 504 23.87 -0.10 10.52
N SER A 505 24.90 0.75 10.44
CA SER A 505 25.75 1.08 11.59
C SER A 505 24.91 1.82 12.64
N LEU A 506 25.04 1.40 13.90
CA LEU A 506 24.28 1.91 15.05
C LEU A 506 24.42 3.43 15.32
N GLU A 507 25.31 4.12 14.61
CA GLU A 507 25.63 5.54 14.81
C GLU A 507 24.62 6.50 14.14
N ASP A 508 23.89 6.05 13.11
CA ASP A 508 22.88 6.86 12.40
C ASP A 508 21.51 6.92 13.11
N VAL A 509 21.37 6.23 14.25
CA VAL A 509 20.12 6.09 15.01
C VAL A 509 20.00 7.10 16.16
N ASN A 510 20.84 8.14 16.18
CA ASN A 510 20.57 9.29 17.05
C ASN A 510 19.44 10.14 16.45
N ILE A 511 18.20 9.75 16.75
CA ILE A 511 17.02 10.62 16.73
C ILE A 511 17.24 11.69 17.82
N SER A 512 18.19 12.57 17.60
CA SER A 512 18.35 13.79 18.37
C SER A 512 17.38 14.82 17.81
N HIS A 513 16.68 15.48 18.73
CA HIS A 513 15.83 16.63 18.45
C HIS A 513 16.48 17.57 17.43
N ASN A 514 15.90 17.68 16.24
CA ASN A 514 16.26 18.76 15.33
C ASN A 514 15.59 20.06 15.85
N PRO A 515 16.33 21.08 16.34
CA PRO A 515 15.74 22.23 17.02
C PRO A 515 15.09 23.25 16.08
N ASP A 516 15.29 23.16 14.76
CA ASP A 516 14.84 24.20 13.84
C ASP A 516 13.45 23.92 13.26
N ILE A 517 12.46 24.15 14.11
CA ILE A 517 11.05 24.28 13.74
C ILE A 517 10.84 25.67 13.13
N LYS A 518 11.15 25.85 11.84
CA LYS A 518 10.62 27.01 11.09
C LYS A 518 9.19 26.71 10.64
N LYS A 519 8.23 27.38 11.28
CA LYS A 519 6.77 27.27 11.12
C LYS A 519 6.20 27.79 9.78
N SER A 520 6.99 27.98 8.73
CA SER A 520 6.53 28.76 7.56
C SER A 520 6.17 27.98 6.30
N ASP A 521 6.52 26.70 6.15
CA ASP A 521 6.27 26.00 4.89
C ASP A 521 5.15 24.96 5.03
N SER A 522 4.12 25.16 4.22
CA SER A 522 2.86 24.41 4.16
C SER A 522 3.00 23.00 3.58
N TYR A 523 3.86 22.17 4.18
CA TYR A 523 3.90 20.73 3.95
C TYR A 523 3.78 20.03 5.31
N LEU A 524 2.53 19.78 5.71
CA LEU A 524 2.16 19.19 7.00
C LEU A 524 2.23 17.64 6.98
N LEU A 525 3.14 17.09 6.18
CA LEU A 525 3.47 15.67 6.09
C LEU A 525 5.00 15.56 6.05
N ARG A 526 5.56 14.91 7.07
CA ARG A 526 7.00 14.66 7.23
C ARG A 526 7.20 13.16 7.06
N SER A 527 8.11 12.75 6.17
CA SER A 527 8.63 11.39 6.20
C SER A 527 9.52 11.27 7.43
N TYR A 528 9.22 10.29 8.29
CA TYR A 528 10.14 9.89 9.35
C TYR A 528 10.96 8.74 8.78
N GLY A 529 12.28 8.83 8.84
CA GLY A 529 13.16 7.73 8.43
C GLY A 529 12.79 6.49 9.23
N THR A 530 12.16 5.52 8.60
CA THR A 530 11.97 4.18 9.14
C THR A 530 13.20 3.35 8.78
N LYS A 531 13.55 2.38 9.63
CA LYS A 531 14.68 1.48 9.38
C LYS A 531 14.53 0.79 8.00
N ASN A 532 15.62 0.78 7.24
CA ASN A 532 15.72 0.35 5.84
C ASN A 532 15.22 -1.09 5.64
N SER A 533 13.96 -1.24 5.22
CA SER A 533 13.32 -2.53 5.00
C SER A 533 12.20 -2.44 3.97
N ALA A 534 11.84 -3.56 3.34
CA ALA A 534 10.66 -3.64 2.47
C ALA A 534 9.39 -3.29 3.26
N VAL A 535 8.46 -2.56 2.64
CA VAL A 535 7.20 -2.19 3.29
C VAL A 535 6.30 -3.42 3.37
N LEU A 536 6.31 -4.09 4.52
CA LEU A 536 5.51 -5.29 4.78
C LEU A 536 4.08 -4.95 5.20
N ALA A 537 3.89 -3.81 5.85
CA ALA A 537 2.56 -3.41 6.29
C ALA A 537 2.42 -1.88 6.29
N LEU A 538 1.21 -1.44 5.94
CA LEU A 538 0.78 -0.06 6.06
C LEU A 538 -0.29 0.04 7.15
N HIS A 539 -0.21 1.08 7.98
CA HIS A 539 -1.20 1.33 9.02
C HIS A 539 -1.45 2.83 9.20
N PHE A 540 -2.69 3.25 8.98
CA PHE A 540 -3.12 4.60 9.36
C PHE A 540 -3.38 4.66 10.86
N THR A 541 -2.66 5.52 11.56
CA THR A 541 -2.99 5.87 12.95
C THR A 541 -4.29 6.67 13.01
N ARG A 542 -4.89 6.70 14.20
CA ARG A 542 -6.10 7.49 14.48
C ARG A 542 -5.91 9.00 14.31
N ARG A 543 -4.66 9.49 14.31
CA ARG A 543 -4.31 10.89 13.99
C ARG A 543 -4.07 11.11 12.51
N ASN A 544 -4.45 10.15 11.67
CA ASN A 544 -4.27 10.16 10.24
C ASN A 544 -2.82 10.22 9.77
N LEU A 545 -1.92 9.58 10.53
CA LEU A 545 -0.54 9.34 10.10
C LEU A 545 -0.46 7.96 9.47
N LEU A 546 0.02 7.87 8.24
CA LEU A 546 0.36 6.59 7.62
C LEU A 546 1.72 6.13 8.15
N LEU A 547 1.73 4.97 8.78
CA LEU A 547 2.95 4.27 9.17
C LEU A 547 3.21 3.17 8.14
N ALA A 548 4.41 3.16 7.58
CA ALA A 548 4.96 2.04 6.84
C ALA A 548 5.86 1.24 7.79
N ILE A 549 5.61 -0.06 7.88
CA ILE A 549 6.33 -1.00 8.73
C ILE A 549 7.07 -1.96 7.81
N GLY A 550 8.35 -2.19 8.08
CA GLY A 550 9.13 -3.24 7.44
C GLY A 550 9.92 -4.06 8.46
N MET A 551 10.43 -5.21 8.03
CA MET A 551 11.19 -6.13 8.88
C MET A 551 12.60 -5.63 9.13
N PHE A 552 13.02 -5.69 10.39
CA PHE A 552 14.42 -5.53 10.76
C PHE A 552 15.00 -6.92 10.95
N ASP A 553 15.78 -7.39 9.98
CA ASP A 553 16.66 -8.54 10.20
C ASP A 553 17.90 -8.04 10.93
N LEU A 554 18.21 -8.71 12.05
CA LEU A 554 19.24 -8.35 13.03
C LEU A 554 20.59 -8.96 12.69
#